data_AF-A0A1I2VBL7-F1
#
_entry.id   AF-A0A1I2VBL7-F1
#
_cell.length_a   1.000
_cell.length_b   1.000
_cell.length_c   1.000
_cell.angle_alpha   90.00
_cell.angle_beta   90.00
_cell.angle_gamma   90.00
#
_symmetry.space_group_name_H-M   'P 1'
#
loop_
_entity.id
_entity.type
_entity.pdbx_description
1 polymer ?
#
loop_
_entity_poly.entity_id
_entity_poly.type
_entity_poly.pdbx_seq_one_letter_code
_entity_poly.pdbx_strand_id
1 'polypeptide(L)'
;MGHPPMISKTMKFSETSKQSLNRLVGRTGILGGTMELPGADGDSRMMIYAASVGNLAAVLDGVHNSTRGASTWGTIDGAGGAFNQEDARLLSIAEGVERYASCVYDEAQFIWATARELGSEAVDLTQFPSVSEAENKRTPAWIPPDADSPIRWVKSICMMTGTTRWIPAMSVYLHLPYASVGERFTVPLFGSWASGATSFLENEYDVYHDQL
;
A
#
# COMPACT_ATOMS: atom_id res chain seq x y z
N MET A 1 41.97 -12.07 -14.29
CA MET A 1 40.68 -11.37 -14.44
C MET A 1 39.90 -11.58 -13.15
N GLY A 2 39.89 -10.58 -12.27
CA GLY A 2 39.12 -10.63 -11.03
C GLY A 2 37.71 -10.11 -11.29
N HIS A 3 36.70 -10.88 -10.88
CA HIS A 3 35.32 -10.40 -10.84
C HIS A 3 35.21 -9.25 -9.84
N PRO A 4 34.52 -8.14 -10.16
CA PRO A 4 34.22 -7.12 -9.17
C PRO A 4 33.24 -7.71 -8.12
N PRO A 5 33.39 -7.38 -6.83
CA PRO A 5 32.44 -7.82 -5.82
C PRO A 5 31.08 -7.15 -6.09
N MET A 6 30.01 -7.94 -6.12
CA MET A 6 28.65 -7.42 -6.04
C MET A 6 28.49 -6.73 -4.69
N ILE A 7 28.37 -5.40 -4.70
CA ILE A 7 27.97 -4.63 -3.52
C ILE A 7 26.51 -5.00 -3.24
N SER A 8 26.30 -5.95 -2.33
CA SER A 8 24.99 -6.14 -1.70
C SER A 8 24.76 -4.93 -0.79
N LYS A 9 23.99 -3.96 -1.28
CA LYS A 9 23.51 -2.84 -0.46
C LYS A 9 22.47 -3.44 0.50
N THR A 10 22.91 -3.91 1.67
CA THR A 10 21.98 -4.32 2.72
C THR A 10 21.22 -3.08 3.17
N MET A 11 19.91 -3.05 2.96
CA MET A 11 19.05 -2.03 3.58
C MET A 11 19.31 -2.03 5.08
N LYS A 12 19.69 -0.88 5.63
CA LYS A 12 19.86 -0.70 7.08
C LYS A 12 18.96 0.43 7.51
N PHE A 13 18.00 0.11 8.36
CA PHE A 13 17.21 1.13 9.05
C PHE A 13 18.14 2.00 9.91
N SER A 14 17.98 3.32 9.83
CA SER A 14 18.64 4.24 10.76
C SER A 14 18.12 4.02 12.18
N GLU A 15 18.93 4.30 13.21
CA GLU A 15 18.53 4.12 14.61
C GLU A 15 17.26 4.90 14.96
N THR A 16 17.10 6.11 14.42
CA THR A 16 15.86 6.89 14.54
C THR A 16 14.66 6.14 14.01
N SER A 17 14.79 5.50 12.85
CA SER A 17 13.70 4.75 12.20
C SER A 17 13.34 3.51 12.97
N LYS A 18 14.35 2.78 13.47
CA LYS A 18 14.14 1.64 14.36
C LYS A 18 13.35 2.08 15.59
N GLN A 19 13.74 3.19 16.21
CA GLN A 19 13.07 3.70 17.41
C GLN A 19 11.62 4.12 17.11
N SER A 20 11.37 4.79 15.99
CA SER A 20 10.03 5.18 15.56
C SER A 20 9.15 3.97 15.29
N LEU A 21 9.60 3.00 14.49
CA LEU A 21 8.86 1.78 14.18
C LEU A 21 8.54 0.98 15.45
N ASN A 22 9.49 0.86 16.37
CA ASN A 22 9.27 0.15 17.64
C ASN A 22 8.21 0.81 18.53
N ARG A 23 8.07 2.13 18.51
CA ARG A 23 7.04 2.84 19.29
C ARG A 23 5.62 2.59 18.77
N LEU A 24 5.48 2.16 17.51
CA LEU A 24 4.17 1.85 16.90
C LEU A 24 3.64 0.48 17.31
N VAL A 25 4.42 -0.33 18.04
CA VAL A 25 4.05 -1.67 18.49
C VAL A 25 3.72 -1.68 19.97
N GLY A 26 2.56 -2.24 20.32
CA GLY A 26 2.16 -2.47 21.71
C GLY A 26 0.68 -2.17 21.95
N ARG A 27 0.26 -2.19 23.22
CA ARG A 27 -1.16 -2.06 23.60
C ARG A 27 -1.81 -0.76 23.14
N THR A 28 -1.04 0.31 22.99
CA THR A 28 -1.50 1.63 22.51
C THR A 28 -0.89 1.98 21.16
N GLY A 29 -0.19 1.04 20.53
CA GLY A 29 0.40 1.22 19.20
C GLY A 29 -0.63 0.99 18.10
N ILE A 30 -0.23 1.31 16.87
CA ILE A 30 -1.00 0.96 15.66
C ILE A 30 -0.99 -0.56 15.47
N LEU A 31 0.10 -1.23 15.85
CA LEU A 31 0.27 -2.67 15.74
C LEU A 31 0.20 -3.34 17.11
N GLY A 32 -0.54 -4.44 17.19
CA GLY A 32 -0.73 -5.20 18.43
C GLY A 32 0.51 -5.98 18.89
N GLY A 33 1.41 -6.33 17.96
CA GLY A 33 2.61 -7.10 18.24
C GLY A 33 3.26 -7.66 16.98
N THR A 34 4.43 -8.29 17.17
CA THR A 34 5.13 -9.03 16.11
C THR A 34 5.36 -10.48 16.52
N MET A 35 5.29 -11.40 15.57
CA MET A 35 5.51 -12.83 15.80
C MET A 35 6.45 -13.37 14.73
N GLU A 36 7.45 -14.15 15.15
CA GLU A 36 8.28 -14.93 14.22
C GLU A 36 7.46 -16.09 13.68
N LEU A 37 7.47 -16.26 12.36
CA LEU A 37 6.84 -17.38 11.69
C LEU A 37 7.85 -18.52 11.50
N PRO A 38 7.42 -19.79 11.64
CA PRO A 38 8.28 -20.93 11.39
C PRO A 38 8.90 -20.87 9.99
N GLY A 39 10.21 -21.05 9.90
CA GLY A 39 10.89 -21.23 8.62
C GLY A 39 10.49 -22.53 7.93
N ALA A 40 10.75 -22.63 6.63
CA ALA A 40 10.55 -23.87 5.89
C ALA A 40 11.49 -24.98 6.41
N ASP A 41 10.99 -26.21 6.47
CA ASP A 41 11.77 -27.37 6.93
C ASP A 41 13.08 -27.49 6.14
N GLY A 42 14.20 -27.41 6.84
CA GLY A 42 15.54 -27.58 6.28
C GLY A 42 16.23 -26.31 5.78
N ASP A 43 15.58 -25.14 5.80
CA ASP A 43 16.22 -23.86 5.45
C ASP A 43 15.78 -22.71 6.36
N SER A 44 16.56 -22.47 7.42
CA SER A 44 16.36 -21.38 8.38
C SER A 44 17.20 -20.14 8.07
N ARG A 45 17.68 -19.98 6.83
CA ARG A 45 18.56 -18.85 6.48
C ARG A 45 17.80 -17.53 6.42
N MET A 46 16.51 -17.58 6.11
CA MET A 46 15.64 -16.41 6.07
C MET A 46 14.67 -16.45 7.25
N MET A 47 14.67 -15.37 8.03
CA MET A 47 13.72 -15.15 9.12
C MET A 47 12.48 -14.48 8.55
N ILE A 48 11.30 -14.99 8.93
CA ILE A 48 10.02 -14.41 8.53
C ILE A 48 9.30 -13.94 9.81
N TYR A 49 8.79 -12.71 9.77
CA TYR A 49 8.01 -12.13 10.83
C TYR A 49 6.66 -11.66 10.29
N ALA A 50 5.65 -11.71 11.14
CA ALA A 50 4.36 -11.06 10.92
C ALA A 50 4.15 -9.98 11.99
N ALA A 51 3.54 -8.86 11.62
CA ALA A 51 3.12 -7.81 12.53
C ALA A 51 1.60 -7.63 12.47
N SER A 52 0.94 -7.77 13.61
CA SER A 52 -0.52 -7.78 13.66
C SER A 52 -1.09 -6.36 13.65
N VAL A 53 -1.91 -6.08 12.64
CA VAL A 53 -2.69 -4.82 12.53
C VAL A 53 -4.03 -4.94 13.27
N GLY A 54 -4.44 -6.17 13.59
CA GLY A 54 -5.68 -6.46 14.30
C GLY A 54 -6.92 -6.43 13.40
N ASN A 55 -8.10 -6.21 14.01
CA ASN A 55 -9.36 -6.17 13.27
C ASN A 55 -9.77 -4.74 12.92
N LEU A 56 -9.34 -4.26 11.75
CA LEU A 56 -9.68 -2.93 11.26
C LEU A 56 -11.16 -2.77 10.94
N ALA A 57 -11.87 -3.84 10.58
CA ALA A 57 -13.32 -3.80 10.37
C ALA A 57 -14.10 -3.43 11.64
N ALA A 58 -13.49 -3.52 12.83
CA ALA A 58 -14.13 -3.11 14.07
C ALA A 58 -14.04 -1.59 14.35
N VAL A 59 -13.17 -0.87 13.63
CA VAL A 59 -12.86 0.55 13.92
C VAL A 59 -12.90 1.46 12.69
N LEU A 60 -12.81 0.91 11.48
CA LEU A 60 -12.86 1.66 10.21
C LEU A 60 -14.08 1.23 9.39
N ASP A 61 -15.01 2.15 9.15
CA ASP A 61 -16.24 1.89 8.39
C ASP A 61 -15.97 1.44 6.95
N GLY A 62 -14.94 1.99 6.29
CA GLY A 62 -14.53 1.55 4.95
C GLY A 62 -14.16 0.06 4.91
N VAL A 63 -13.37 -0.38 5.90
CA VAL A 63 -12.97 -1.78 6.05
C VAL A 63 -14.17 -2.64 6.42
N HIS A 64 -15.02 -2.20 7.35
CA HIS A 64 -16.25 -2.90 7.70
C HIS A 64 -17.15 -3.13 6.46
N ASN A 65 -17.37 -2.09 5.67
CA ASN A 65 -18.27 -2.14 4.52
C ASN A 65 -17.72 -3.01 3.39
N SER A 66 -16.43 -2.89 3.07
CA SER A 66 -15.79 -3.69 2.02
C SER A 66 -15.68 -5.18 2.37
N THR A 67 -15.50 -5.50 3.65
CA THR A 67 -15.45 -6.89 4.16
C THR A 67 -16.81 -7.46 4.53
N ARG A 68 -17.89 -6.65 4.45
CA ARG A 68 -19.23 -7.00 4.92
C ARG A 68 -19.27 -7.41 6.40
N GLY A 69 -18.47 -6.73 7.23
CA GLY A 69 -18.33 -7.00 8.66
C GLY A 69 -17.49 -8.22 9.00
N ALA A 70 -16.85 -8.87 8.02
CA ALA A 70 -15.92 -9.95 8.29
C ALA A 70 -14.65 -9.40 8.99
N SER A 71 -14.11 -10.20 9.91
CA SER A 71 -12.88 -9.85 10.62
C SER A 71 -11.69 -9.78 9.64
N THR A 72 -10.83 -8.77 9.80
CA THR A 72 -9.56 -8.66 9.06
C THR A 72 -8.36 -9.27 9.79
N TRP A 73 -8.61 -9.96 10.90
CA TRP A 73 -7.52 -10.55 11.68
C TRP A 73 -6.73 -11.55 10.83
N GLY A 74 -5.41 -11.36 10.73
CA GLY A 74 -4.54 -12.22 9.93
C GLY A 74 -4.63 -12.03 8.41
N THR A 75 -5.49 -11.13 7.90
CA THR A 75 -5.66 -10.92 6.45
C THR A 75 -4.97 -9.66 5.95
N ILE A 76 -4.69 -8.70 6.83
CA ILE A 76 -4.08 -7.40 6.50
C ILE A 76 -2.81 -7.12 7.31
N ASP A 77 -2.30 -8.15 7.98
CA ASP A 77 -1.08 -8.07 8.76
C ASP A 77 0.13 -7.74 7.86
N GLY A 78 1.14 -7.11 8.45
CA GLY A 78 2.41 -6.88 7.78
C GLY A 78 3.25 -8.15 7.80
N ALA A 79 3.97 -8.43 6.72
CA ALA A 79 4.96 -9.49 6.66
C ALA A 79 6.36 -8.91 6.46
N GLY A 80 7.39 -9.59 6.95
CA GLY A 80 8.76 -9.14 6.79
C GLY A 80 9.70 -10.31 6.73
N GLY A 81 10.56 -10.33 5.71
CA GLY A 81 11.51 -11.40 5.49
C GLY A 81 12.92 -10.88 5.28
N ALA A 82 13.87 -11.36 6.07
CA ALA A 82 15.28 -11.00 5.93
C ALA A 82 16.23 -12.07 6.49
N PHE A 83 17.52 -11.96 6.18
CA PHE A 83 18.56 -12.83 6.74
C PHE A 83 18.94 -12.47 8.19
N ASN A 84 18.44 -11.34 8.70
CA ASN A 84 18.60 -10.87 10.07
C ASN A 84 17.23 -10.77 10.73
N GLN A 85 17.13 -11.26 11.97
CA GLN A 85 15.90 -11.23 12.77
C GLN A 85 15.38 -9.80 13.00
N GLU A 86 16.27 -8.84 13.29
CA GLU A 86 15.85 -7.45 13.54
C GLU A 86 15.26 -6.83 12.27
N ASP A 87 15.90 -7.03 11.12
CA ASP A 87 15.42 -6.49 9.84
C ASP A 87 14.10 -7.14 9.41
N ALA A 88 13.98 -8.47 9.53
CA ALA A 88 12.74 -9.17 9.21
C ALA A 88 11.58 -8.63 10.06
N ARG A 89 11.82 -8.43 11.36
CA ARG A 89 10.82 -7.86 12.27
C ARG A 89 10.49 -6.42 11.92
N LEU A 90 11.48 -5.56 11.66
CA LEU A 90 11.24 -4.16 11.31
C LEU A 90 10.51 -4.02 9.97
N LEU A 91 10.82 -4.86 8.98
CA LEU A 91 10.09 -4.92 7.71
C LEU A 91 8.63 -5.30 7.94
N SER A 92 8.35 -6.28 8.80
CA SER A 92 6.97 -6.67 9.11
C SER A 92 6.19 -5.52 9.76
N ILE A 93 6.83 -4.72 10.61
CA ILE A 93 6.24 -3.53 11.23
C ILE A 93 5.97 -2.46 10.18
N ALA A 94 6.95 -2.16 9.34
CA ALA A 94 6.82 -1.16 8.28
C ALA A 94 5.67 -1.52 7.32
N GLU A 95 5.61 -2.78 6.86
CA GLU A 95 4.50 -3.26 6.03
C GLU A 95 3.17 -3.19 6.78
N GLY A 96 3.11 -3.56 8.06
CA GLY A 96 1.87 -3.46 8.84
C GLY A 96 1.37 -2.01 8.97
N VAL A 97 2.27 -1.06 9.19
CA VAL A 97 1.94 0.38 9.23
C VAL A 97 1.49 0.89 7.87
N GLU A 98 2.15 0.47 6.78
CA GLU A 98 1.74 0.78 5.41
C GLU A 98 0.30 0.30 5.16
N ARG A 99 0.01 -0.96 5.50
CA ARG A 99 -1.32 -1.57 5.34
C ARG A 99 -2.40 -0.82 6.10
N TYR A 100 -2.12 -0.43 7.34
CA TYR A 100 -3.01 0.42 8.14
C TYR A 100 -3.24 1.77 7.47
N ALA A 101 -2.16 2.49 7.12
CA ALA A 101 -2.23 3.82 6.52
C ALA A 101 -3.00 3.82 5.21
N SER A 102 -2.86 2.77 4.39
CA SER A 102 -3.62 2.62 3.15
C SER A 102 -5.12 2.39 3.36
N CYS A 103 -5.58 2.01 4.56
CA CYS A 103 -7.01 1.85 4.87
C CYS A 103 -7.65 3.10 5.50
N VAL A 104 -6.83 4.05 5.95
CA VAL A 104 -7.29 5.26 6.64
C VAL A 104 -7.32 6.42 5.65
N TYR A 105 -8.48 7.03 5.50
CA TYR A 105 -8.69 8.18 4.63
C TYR A 105 -9.67 9.16 5.26
N ASP A 106 -9.57 10.42 4.85
CA ASP A 106 -10.58 11.45 5.11
C ASP A 106 -11.29 11.76 3.79
N GLU A 107 -12.62 11.67 3.78
CA GLU A 107 -13.41 11.98 2.58
C GLU A 107 -13.26 13.43 2.12
N ALA A 108 -12.85 14.35 3.01
CA ALA A 108 -12.53 15.72 2.65
C ALA A 108 -11.31 15.85 1.70
N GLN A 109 -10.51 14.79 1.56
CA GLN A 109 -9.41 14.74 0.59
C GLN A 109 -9.89 14.47 -0.84
N PHE A 110 -11.16 14.10 -1.02
CA PHE A 110 -11.70 13.70 -2.32
C PHE A 110 -12.45 14.83 -3.01
N ILE A 111 -12.33 14.87 -4.33
CA ILE A 111 -13.26 15.61 -5.19
C ILE A 111 -14.08 14.63 -6.02
N TRP A 112 -15.34 14.97 -6.28
CA TRP A 112 -16.18 14.26 -7.23
C TRP A 112 -16.10 14.96 -8.58
N ALA A 113 -15.68 14.24 -9.61
CA ALA A 113 -15.60 14.73 -10.98
C ALA A 113 -15.57 13.56 -11.97
N THR A 114 -15.84 13.85 -13.22
CA THR A 114 -15.54 12.98 -14.37
C THR A 114 -14.08 13.18 -14.79
N ALA A 115 -13.47 12.19 -15.46
CA ALA A 115 -12.13 12.36 -16.00
C ALA A 115 -12.10 13.49 -17.05
N ARG A 116 -13.21 13.67 -17.79
CA ARG A 116 -13.35 14.72 -18.80
C ARG A 116 -13.35 16.13 -18.20
N GLU A 117 -14.00 16.35 -17.05
CA GLU A 117 -13.99 17.64 -16.35
C GLU A 117 -12.59 18.00 -15.84
N LEU A 118 -11.83 17.02 -15.35
CA LEU A 118 -10.45 17.21 -14.89
C LEU A 118 -9.44 17.36 -16.02
N GLY A 119 -9.83 17.00 -17.25
CA GLY A 119 -9.02 17.17 -18.45
C GLY A 119 -7.65 16.52 -18.33
N SER A 120 -6.60 17.28 -18.63
CA SER A 120 -5.22 16.78 -18.62
C SER A 120 -4.63 16.59 -17.23
N GLU A 121 -5.27 17.07 -16.16
CA GLU A 121 -4.79 16.85 -14.79
C GLU A 121 -5.15 15.45 -14.27
N ALA A 122 -6.20 14.82 -14.81
CA ALA A 122 -6.52 13.43 -14.51
C ALA A 122 -5.48 12.49 -15.10
N VAL A 123 -5.20 11.40 -14.38
CA VAL A 123 -4.50 10.26 -14.98
C VAL A 123 -5.36 9.62 -16.06
N ASP A 124 -4.71 9.14 -17.12
CA ASP A 124 -5.38 8.46 -18.21
C ASP A 124 -5.93 7.11 -17.72
N LEU A 125 -7.25 7.01 -17.63
CA LEU A 125 -7.95 5.81 -17.14
C LEU A 125 -7.70 4.59 -18.04
N THR A 126 -7.30 4.79 -19.30
CA THR A 126 -7.00 3.67 -20.22
C THR A 126 -5.68 2.97 -19.89
N GLN A 127 -4.83 3.59 -19.06
CA GLN A 127 -3.58 3.00 -18.58
C GLN A 127 -3.79 2.02 -17.42
N PHE A 128 -4.99 1.98 -16.84
CA PHE A 128 -5.30 1.01 -15.79
C PHE A 128 -5.40 -0.39 -16.38
N PRO A 129 -4.97 -1.43 -15.64
CA PRO A 129 -5.18 -2.81 -16.05
C PRO A 129 -6.66 -3.06 -16.32
N SER A 130 -6.95 -3.60 -17.51
CA SER A 130 -8.30 -3.94 -17.93
C SER A 130 -8.43 -5.44 -18.16
N VAL A 131 -9.60 -5.96 -17.83
CA VAL A 131 -9.96 -7.36 -18.06
C VAL A 131 -10.32 -7.53 -19.53
N SER A 132 -9.81 -8.58 -20.18
CA SER A 132 -10.15 -8.83 -21.59
C SER A 132 -11.64 -9.13 -21.77
N GLU A 133 -12.19 -8.92 -22.96
CA GLU A 133 -13.60 -9.21 -23.24
C GLU A 133 -13.97 -10.68 -22.93
N ALA A 134 -13.04 -11.61 -23.19
CA ALA A 134 -13.23 -13.03 -22.92
C ALA A 134 -13.30 -13.35 -21.42
N GLU A 135 -12.48 -12.68 -20.60
CA GLU A 135 -12.50 -12.82 -19.15
C GLU A 135 -13.73 -12.14 -18.54
N ASN A 136 -14.11 -10.97 -19.06
CA ASN A 136 -15.28 -10.23 -18.58
C ASN A 136 -16.60 -11.01 -18.80
N LYS A 137 -16.71 -11.75 -19.91
CA LYS A 137 -17.84 -12.66 -20.16
C LYS A 137 -17.97 -13.78 -19.13
N ARG A 138 -16.85 -14.20 -18.51
CA ARG A 138 -16.82 -15.27 -17.50
C ARG A 138 -17.05 -14.74 -16.08
N THR A 139 -16.63 -13.50 -15.81
CA THR A 139 -16.74 -12.85 -14.50
C THR A 139 -17.15 -11.39 -14.67
N PRO A 140 -18.45 -11.06 -14.81
CA PRO A 140 -18.94 -9.72 -15.17
C PRO A 140 -18.88 -8.69 -14.01
N ALA A 141 -17.95 -8.85 -13.07
CA ALA A 141 -17.84 -7.99 -11.91
C ALA A 141 -17.13 -6.65 -12.20
N TRP A 142 -16.42 -6.55 -13.32
CA TRP A 142 -15.58 -5.41 -13.69
C TRP A 142 -16.19 -4.67 -14.87
N ILE A 143 -16.25 -3.34 -14.75
CA ILE A 143 -16.69 -2.50 -15.86
C ILE A 143 -15.47 -1.83 -16.52
N PRO A 144 -15.49 -1.58 -17.84
CA PRO A 144 -14.48 -0.73 -18.45
C PRO A 144 -14.47 0.66 -17.82
N PRO A 145 -13.30 1.33 -17.77
CA PRO A 145 -13.24 2.72 -17.33
C PRO A 145 -14.08 3.60 -18.25
N ASP A 146 -14.88 4.49 -17.64
CA ASP A 146 -15.73 5.45 -18.34
C ASP A 146 -15.31 6.87 -17.93
N ALA A 147 -14.84 7.65 -18.90
CA ALA A 147 -14.36 9.01 -18.69
C ALA A 147 -15.47 10.02 -18.38
N ASP A 148 -16.72 9.65 -18.66
CA ASP A 148 -17.92 10.47 -18.41
C ASP A 148 -18.63 10.08 -17.10
N SER A 149 -18.19 9.03 -16.44
CA SER A 149 -18.72 8.62 -15.13
C SER A 149 -18.08 9.41 -13.99
N PRO A 150 -18.87 10.02 -13.09
CA PRO A 150 -18.33 10.71 -11.91
C PRO A 150 -17.78 9.70 -10.90
N ILE A 151 -16.55 9.94 -10.45
CA ILE A 151 -15.85 9.15 -9.45
C ILE A 151 -15.13 10.07 -8.45
N ARG A 152 -14.64 9.49 -7.35
CA ARG A 152 -13.79 10.21 -6.40
C ARG A 152 -12.34 10.26 -6.88
N TRP A 153 -11.74 11.43 -6.76
CA TRP A 153 -10.34 11.68 -7.09
C TRP A 153 -9.59 12.23 -5.89
N VAL A 154 -8.35 11.80 -5.73
CA VAL A 154 -7.41 12.33 -4.74
C VAL A 154 -6.26 13.04 -5.46
N LYS A 155 -5.80 14.14 -4.86
CA LYS A 155 -4.68 14.92 -5.38
C LYS A 155 -3.37 14.16 -5.13
N SER A 156 -2.52 14.09 -6.14
CA SER A 156 -1.20 13.46 -6.07
C SER A 156 -0.16 14.30 -6.81
N ILE A 157 1.12 13.97 -6.62
CA ILE A 157 2.25 14.57 -7.31
C ILE A 157 2.91 13.50 -8.17
N CYS A 158 3.04 13.77 -9.47
CA CYS A 158 3.84 12.92 -10.35
C CYS A 158 5.32 13.17 -10.04
N MET A 159 6.02 12.19 -9.47
CA MET A 159 7.43 12.34 -9.11
C MET A 159 8.34 12.60 -10.31
N MET A 160 7.97 12.16 -11.52
CA MET A 160 8.80 12.35 -12.71
C MET A 160 8.73 13.77 -13.28
N THR A 161 7.62 14.48 -13.05
CA THR A 161 7.40 15.82 -13.59
C THR A 161 7.25 16.89 -12.52
N GLY A 162 7.11 16.51 -11.25
CA GLY A 162 6.78 17.40 -10.13
C GLY A 162 5.37 18.00 -10.21
N THR A 163 4.55 17.61 -11.18
CA THR A 163 3.23 18.23 -11.42
C THR A 163 2.16 17.55 -10.59
N THR A 164 1.16 18.33 -10.17
CA THR A 164 -0.08 17.79 -9.61
C THR A 164 -0.81 16.91 -10.64
N ARG A 165 -1.36 15.79 -10.19
CA ARG A 165 -2.26 14.91 -10.94
C ARG A 165 -3.42 14.46 -10.05
N TRP A 166 -4.57 14.23 -10.65
CA TRP A 166 -5.71 13.60 -10.01
C TRP A 166 -5.70 12.10 -10.27
N ILE A 167 -5.72 11.31 -9.21
CA ILE A 167 -5.74 9.85 -9.27
C ILE A 167 -7.07 9.35 -8.71
N PRO A 168 -7.72 8.35 -9.32
CA PRO A 168 -8.94 7.75 -8.78
C PRO A 168 -8.71 7.26 -7.34
N ALA A 169 -9.57 7.65 -6.40
CA ALA A 169 -9.36 7.36 -4.98
C ALA A 169 -9.34 5.84 -4.68
N MET A 170 -10.13 5.06 -5.41
CA MET A 170 -10.20 3.60 -5.28
C MET A 170 -8.96 2.85 -5.80
N SER A 171 -8.01 3.54 -6.43
CA SER A 171 -6.68 2.96 -6.72
C SER A 171 -5.62 3.33 -5.68
N VAL A 172 -5.94 4.22 -4.73
CA VAL A 172 -5.02 4.72 -3.70
C VAL A 172 -5.30 4.10 -2.34
N TYR A 173 -6.57 3.96 -1.94
CA TYR A 173 -6.91 3.47 -0.62
C TYR A 173 -7.42 2.03 -0.65
N LEU A 174 -6.83 1.18 0.19
CA LEU A 174 -7.36 -0.15 0.47
C LEU A 174 -8.71 -0.03 1.15
N HIS A 175 -9.61 -0.98 0.85
CA HIS A 175 -10.92 -1.05 1.47
C HIS A 175 -11.79 0.21 1.31
N LEU A 176 -11.50 1.08 0.33
CA LEU A 176 -12.42 2.16 -0.05
C LEU A 176 -13.64 1.54 -0.75
N PRO A 177 -14.85 1.59 -0.16
CA PRO A 177 -16.03 1.03 -0.79
C PRO A 177 -16.40 1.84 -2.02
N TYR A 178 -16.81 1.18 -3.11
CA TYR A 178 -17.28 1.88 -4.30
C TYR A 178 -18.56 2.66 -4.02
N ALA A 179 -18.51 3.96 -4.24
CA ALA A 179 -19.63 4.89 -4.08
C ALA A 179 -20.38 5.13 -5.40
N SER A 180 -19.76 4.84 -6.56
CA SER A 180 -20.43 4.86 -7.86
C SER A 180 -20.12 3.63 -8.70
N VAL A 181 -20.94 3.37 -9.72
CA VAL A 181 -20.69 2.28 -10.68
C VAL A 181 -19.36 2.52 -11.40
N GLY A 182 -19.09 3.77 -11.78
CA GLY A 182 -17.87 4.21 -12.44
C GLY A 182 -16.58 3.92 -11.68
N GLU A 183 -16.64 3.58 -10.39
CA GLU A 183 -15.45 3.21 -9.61
C GLU A 183 -15.07 1.72 -9.74
N ARG A 184 -15.91 0.89 -10.38
CA ARG A 184 -15.75 -0.58 -10.44
C ARG A 184 -14.87 -1.09 -11.59
N PHE A 185 -13.98 -0.25 -12.10
CA PHE A 185 -13.03 -0.63 -13.15
C PHE A 185 -11.66 -1.03 -12.60
N THR A 186 -11.37 -0.71 -11.33
CA THR A 186 -10.11 -1.03 -10.68
C THR A 186 -10.31 -1.39 -9.21
N VAL A 187 -9.40 -2.20 -8.67
CA VAL A 187 -9.24 -2.44 -7.23
C VAL A 187 -7.86 -1.96 -6.83
N PRO A 188 -7.65 -1.53 -5.57
CA PRO A 188 -6.30 -1.30 -5.09
C PRO A 188 -5.55 -2.63 -5.10
N LEU A 189 -4.49 -2.73 -5.89
CA LEU A 189 -3.63 -3.91 -5.96
C LEU A 189 -2.46 -3.72 -4.98
N PHE A 190 -2.28 -4.62 -4.02
CA PHE A 190 -1.12 -4.63 -3.11
C PHE A 190 0.23 -4.62 -3.86
N GLY A 191 0.28 -5.17 -5.08
CA GLY A 191 1.51 -5.26 -5.89
C GLY A 191 2.07 -3.93 -6.40
N SER A 192 1.29 -2.85 -6.46
CA SER A 192 1.79 -1.52 -6.82
C SER A 192 2.44 -0.76 -5.65
N TRP A 193 2.24 -1.21 -4.41
CA TRP A 193 2.77 -0.58 -3.20
C TRP A 193 4.15 -1.06 -2.80
N ALA A 194 4.49 -2.33 -3.06
CA ALA A 194 5.83 -2.84 -2.76
C ALA A 194 6.97 -2.10 -3.50
N SER A 195 6.68 -1.49 -4.66
CA SER A 195 7.59 -0.61 -5.42
C SER A 195 7.48 0.88 -5.06
N GLY A 196 6.33 1.32 -4.54
CA GLY A 196 6.06 2.70 -4.13
C GLY A 196 6.46 3.01 -2.68
N ALA A 197 6.21 2.12 -1.73
CA ALA A 197 6.55 2.29 -0.32
C ALA A 197 8.06 2.11 -0.06
N THR A 198 8.72 1.22 -0.82
CA THR A 198 10.19 1.17 -0.84
C THR A 198 10.76 2.49 -1.34
N SER A 199 10.21 3.09 -2.40
CA SER A 199 10.67 4.39 -2.90
C SER A 199 10.25 5.59 -2.03
N PHE A 200 9.13 5.53 -1.29
CA PHE A 200 8.71 6.59 -0.37
C PHE A 200 9.55 6.58 0.91
N LEU A 201 9.83 5.40 1.46
CA LEU A 201 10.77 5.25 2.57
C LEU A 201 12.19 5.61 2.10
N GLU A 202 12.64 5.17 0.93
CA GLU A 202 13.96 5.53 0.38
C GLU A 202 14.13 7.05 0.14
N ASN A 203 13.11 7.76 -0.35
CA ASN A 203 13.23 9.19 -0.67
C ASN A 203 13.14 10.12 0.54
N GLU A 204 12.50 9.73 1.64
CA GLU A 204 12.60 10.52 2.89
C GLU A 204 13.97 10.40 3.56
N TYR A 205 14.78 9.37 3.24
CA TYR A 205 16.13 9.22 3.78
C TYR A 205 17.20 10.08 3.09
N ASP A 206 17.04 10.40 1.80
CA ASP A 206 18.04 11.20 1.06
C ASP A 206 17.82 12.72 1.17
N VAL A 207 16.62 13.19 1.51
CA VAL A 207 16.29 14.63 1.50
C VAL A 207 16.78 15.38 2.77
N TYR A 208 17.14 14.68 3.84
CA TYR A 208 17.58 15.32 5.10
C TYR A 208 19.09 15.41 5.32
N HIS A 209 19.93 15.10 4.32
CA HIS A 209 21.40 15.16 4.48
C HIS A 209 22.15 16.21 3.64
N ASP A 210 21.46 17.12 2.95
CA ASP A 210 22.10 18.22 2.20
C ASP A 210 21.79 19.64 2.72
N GLN A 211 21.24 19.77 3.93
CA GLN A 211 21.19 21.04 4.64
C GLN A 211 21.58 20.86 6.10
N LEU A 212 22.90 20.80 6.36
CA LEU A 212 23.62 21.45 7.47
C LEU A 212 25.13 21.21 7.32
#